data_AF-A0A3D5W8F3-F1
#
_entry.id   AF-A0A3D5W8F3-F1
#
_cell.length_a   1.000
_cell.length_b   1.000
_cell.length_c   1.000
_cell.angle_alpha   90.00
_cell.angle_beta   90.00
_cell.angle_gamma   90.00
#
_symmetry.space_group_name_H-M   'P 1'
#
loop_
_entity.id
_entity.type
_entity.pdbx_description
1 polymer ?
#
loop_
_entity_poly.entity_id
_entity_poly.type
_entity_poly.pdbx_seq_one_letter_code
_entity_poly.pdbx_strand_id
1 'polypeptide(L)' 'MDQITFSEAEYQTKKRKTRREIFLERMDKLIPWKQLEKKVA' A
#
# COMPACT_ATOMS: atom_id res chain seq x y z
N MET A 1 6.66 17.14 9.49
CA MET A 1 5.66 17.54 8.48
C MET A 1 6.37 17.45 7.16
N ASP A 2 6.12 16.39 6.41
CA ASP A 2 6.71 16.27 5.07
C ASP A 2 5.83 17.06 4.12
N GLN A 3 6.33 18.23 3.70
CA GLN A 3 5.62 19.08 2.75
C GLN A 3 5.65 18.41 1.38
N ILE A 4 4.53 17.79 1.01
CA ILE A 4 4.35 17.22 -0.32
C ILE A 4 4.20 18.39 -1.30
N THR A 5 5.07 18.45 -2.30
CA THR A 5 5.00 19.45 -3.36
C THR A 5 3.79 19.17 -4.27
N PHE A 6 3.25 20.20 -4.92
CA PHE A 6 2.13 20.03 -5.86
C PHE A 6 2.44 19.00 -6.96
N SER A 7 3.69 18.99 -7.46
CA SER A 7 4.18 18.00 -8.42
C SER A 7 4.14 16.56 -7.89
N GLU A 8 4.47 16.35 -6.62
CA GLU A 8 4.46 15.04 -5.98
C GLU A 8 3.02 14.52 -5.83
N ALA A 9 2.10 15.36 -5.36
CA ALA A 9 0.69 15.01 -5.21
C ALA A 9 0.02 14.65 -6.55
N GLU A 10 0.34 15.39 -7.61
CA GLU A 10 -0.13 15.06 -8.96
C GLU A 10 0.48 13.76 -9.48
N TYR A 11 1.77 13.53 -9.25
CA TYR A 11 2.46 12.31 -9.67
C TYR A 11 1.85 11.08 -9.01
N GLN A 12 1.61 11.11 -7.69
CA GLN A 12 0.98 9.99 -6.97
C GLN A 12 -0.42 9.67 -7.51
N THR A 13 -1.17 10.69 -7.94
CA THR A 13 -2.51 10.51 -8.50
C THR A 13 -2.49 9.98 -9.94
N LYS A 14 -1.51 10.42 -10.74
CA LYS A 14 -1.35 10.05 -12.16
C LYS A 14 -0.55 8.76 -12.36
N LYS A 15 0.17 8.28 -11.34
CA LYS A 15 1.00 7.07 -11.40
C LYS A 15 0.12 5.83 -11.55
N ARG A 16 0.33 5.10 -12.65
CA ARG A 16 -0.27 3.78 -12.84
C ARG A 16 0.34 2.81 -11.84
N LYS A 17 -0.50 2.08 -11.10
CA LYS A 17 -0.04 0.99 -10.25
C LYS A 17 0.56 -0.11 -11.11
N THR A 18 1.75 -0.57 -10.73
CA THR A 18 2.39 -1.74 -11.30
C THR A 18 1.61 -2.99 -10.93
N ARG A 19 1.77 -4.06 -11.72
CA ARG A 19 1.15 -5.36 -11.41
C ARG A 19 1.53 -5.88 -10.02
N ARG A 20 2.75 -5.59 -9.56
CA ARG A 20 3.24 -5.95 -8.22
C ARG A 20 2.49 -5.19 -7.12
N GLU A 21 2.35 -3.87 -7.26
CA GLU A 21 1.59 -3.05 -6.29
C GLU A 21 0.14 -3.52 -6.19
N ILE A 22 -0.53 -3.78 -7.33
CA ILE A 22 -1.90 -4.31 -7.36
C ILE A 22 -1.99 -5.68 -6.66
N PHE A 23 -1.01 -6.56 -6.89
CA PHE A 23 -0.96 -7.86 -6.26
C PHE A 23 -0.82 -7.74 -4.74
N LEU A 24 0.12 -6.94 -4.25
CA LEU A 24 0.35 -6.73 -2.83
C LEU A 24 -0.87 -6.13 -2.14
N GLU A 25 -1.52 -5.12 -2.74
CA GLU A 25 -2.76 -4.54 -2.20
C GLU A 25 -3.90 -5.56 -2.07
N ARG A 26 -3.98 -6.53 -2.99
CA ARG A 26 -4.94 -7.63 -2.89
C ARG A 26 -4.57 -8.60 -1.78
N MET A 27 -3.29 -8.94 -1.66
CA MET A 27 -2.80 -9.82 -0.60
C MET A 27 -3.05 -9.23 0.78
N ASP A 28 -2.82 -7.92 0.97
CA ASP A 28 -3.06 -7.26 2.26
C ASP A 28 -4.52 -7.30 2.71
N LYS A 29 -5.46 -7.31 1.76
CA LYS A 29 -6.90 -7.43 2.06
C LYS A 29 -7.32 -8.87 2.34
N LEU A 30 -6.66 -9.83 1.69
CA LEU A 30 -7.03 -11.26 1.77
C LEU A 30 -6.36 -11.96 2.95
N ILE A 31 -5.15 -11.56 3.32
CA ILE A 31 -4.38 -12.22 4.37
C ILE A 31 -4.85 -11.69 5.74
N PRO A 32 -5.26 -12.57 6.67
CA PRO A 32 -5.71 -12.17 7.99
C PRO A 32 -4.52 -11.91 8.92
N TRP A 33 -3.72 -10.88 8.60
CA TRP A 33 -2.48 -10.54 9.31
C TRP A 33 -2.64 -10.48 10.82
N LYS A 34 -3.70 -9.81 11.31
CA LYS A 34 -4.01 -9.69 12.74
C LYS A 34 -4.21 -11.04 13.45
N GLN A 35 -4.66 -12.08 12.74
CA GLN A 35 -4.83 -13.41 13.31
C GLN A 35 -3.51 -14.20 13.29
N LEU A 36 -2.66 -13.95 12.30
CA LEU A 36 -1.34 -14.57 12.19
C LEU A 36 -0.38 -14.01 13.25
N GLU A 37 -0.37 -12.70 13.46
CA GLU A 37 0.44 -12.03 14.49
C GLU A 37 0.14 -12.56 15.90
N LYS A 38 -1.14 -12.82 16.20
CA LYS A 38 -1.56 -13.41 17.49
C LYS A 38 -0.99 -14.79 17.76
N LYS A 39 -0.59 -15.55 16.75
CA LYS A 39 0.00 -16.89 16.93
C LYS A 39 1.51 -16.84 17.24
N VAL A 40 2.14 -15.68 17.06
CA VAL A 40 3.59 -15.50 17.27
C VAL A 40 3.88 -14.98 18.68
N ALA A 41 2.87 -14.47 19.39
CA ALA A 41 2.96 -14.02 20.78
C ALA A 41 2.68 -15.15 21.78
#